data_AF-A0A6P0T0J3-F1
#
_entry.id   AF-A0A6P0T0J3-F1
#
_cell.length_a   1.000
_cell.length_b   1.000
_cell.length_c   1.000
_cell.angle_alpha   90.00
_cell.angle_beta   90.00
_cell.angle_gamma   90.00
#
_symmetry.space_group_name_H-M   'P 1'
#
loop_
_entity.id
_entity.type
_entity.pdbx_description
1 polymer ?
#
loop_
_entity_poly.entity_id
_entity_poly.type
_entity_poly.pdbx_seq_one_letter_code
_entity_poly.pdbx_strand_id
1 'polypeptide(L)'
;NRVGWFGFMNLSDELLTNLQVNNSGYAGDKPFGTQWFNAGRITSISGRKLFYMLDTYGGQSGSPIWRLQDGQHHVVGIHGHAGFENSAVRITKSVFDNISAWKNV
;
A
#
# COMPACT_ATOMS: atom_id res chain seq x y z
N ASN A 1 -0.49 21.60 -11.90
CA ASN A 1 -0.45 20.24 -11.32
C ASN A 1 0.53 20.22 -10.15
N ARG A 2 0.06 19.82 -8.96
CA ARG A 2 0.90 19.58 -7.78
C ARG A 2 1.14 18.08 -7.67
N VAL A 3 2.40 17.66 -7.59
CA VAL A 3 2.80 16.27 -7.32
C VAL A 3 3.22 16.13 -5.84
N GLY A 4 3.40 14.91 -5.36
CA GLY A 4 3.89 14.65 -4.00
C GLY A 4 2.81 14.54 -2.92
N TRP A 5 1.66 13.94 -3.24
CA TRP A 5 0.54 13.75 -2.31
C TRP A 5 0.77 12.66 -1.26
N PHE A 6 1.79 11.82 -1.46
CA PHE A 6 2.10 10.68 -0.59
C PHE A 6 3.44 10.85 0.10
N GLY A 7 3.43 10.67 1.42
CA GLY A 7 4.58 10.22 2.18
C GLY A 7 4.63 8.69 2.25
N PHE A 8 5.69 8.15 2.82
CA PHE A 8 5.81 6.73 3.17
C PHE A 8 6.30 6.61 4.61
N MET A 9 5.90 5.54 5.31
CA MET A 9 6.22 5.36 6.72
C MET A 9 6.56 3.91 7.05
N ASN A 10 7.62 3.75 7.85
CA ASN A 10 7.93 2.50 8.53
C ASN A 10 7.22 2.50 9.89
N LEU A 11 6.09 1.80 9.97
CA LEU A 11 5.27 1.70 11.19
C LEU A 11 5.60 0.44 11.98
N SER A 12 5.44 0.51 13.30
CA SER A 12 5.50 -0.66 14.19
C SER A 12 4.33 -1.62 13.94
N ASP A 13 4.48 -2.87 14.38
CA ASP A 13 3.45 -3.89 14.24
C ASP A 13 2.16 -3.49 14.99
N GLU A 14 2.30 -2.86 16.14
CA GLU A 14 1.17 -2.35 16.93
C GLU A 14 0.34 -1.34 16.12
N LEU A 15 0.99 -0.39 15.45
CA LEU A 15 0.31 0.63 14.64
C LEU A 15 -0.26 0.07 13.32
N LEU A 16 0.25 -1.06 12.85
CA LEU A 16 -0.24 -1.74 11.65
C LEU A 16 -1.39 -2.71 11.94
N THR A 17 -1.49 -3.20 13.18
CA THR A 17 -2.49 -4.19 13.56
C THR A 17 -3.89 -3.62 13.41
N ASN A 18 -4.72 -4.26 12.58
CA ASN A 18 -6.10 -3.83 12.28
C ASN A 18 -6.21 -2.39 11.72
N LEU A 19 -5.11 -1.85 11.20
CA LEU A 19 -5.06 -0.52 10.61
C LEU A 19 -5.95 -0.46 9.37
N GLN A 20 -6.80 0.57 9.31
CA GLN A 20 -7.55 0.87 8.09
C GLN A 20 -6.61 1.43 7.04
N VAL A 21 -6.62 0.77 5.88
CA VAL A 21 -5.78 1.10 4.74
C VAL A 21 -6.64 1.23 3.49
N ASN A 22 -6.09 1.98 2.56
CA ASN A 22 -6.69 2.24 1.27
C ASN A 22 -5.75 1.70 0.19
N ASN A 23 -6.32 1.39 -0.96
CA ASN A 23 -5.60 1.04 -2.17
C ASN A 23 -6.21 1.74 -3.38
N SER A 24 -5.36 2.04 -4.36
CA SER A 24 -5.80 2.58 -5.64
C SER A 24 -4.78 2.30 -6.72
N GLY A 25 -5.28 1.84 -7.85
CA GLY A 25 -4.48 1.49 -9.01
C GLY A 25 -5.37 1.11 -10.19
N TYR A 26 -4.83 0.33 -11.12
CA TYR A 26 -5.39 0.13 -12.45
C TYR A 26 -5.81 -1.33 -12.64
N ALA A 27 -6.93 -1.71 -12.03
CA ALA A 27 -7.46 -3.07 -12.12
C ALA A 27 -7.93 -3.40 -13.56
N GLY A 28 -7.46 -4.52 -14.11
CA GLY A 28 -7.70 -4.92 -15.49
C GLY A 28 -9.11 -5.44 -15.79
N ASP A 29 -9.92 -5.70 -14.78
CA ASP A 29 -11.35 -5.99 -14.90
C ASP A 29 -12.20 -4.72 -15.06
N LYS A 30 -11.57 -3.54 -15.03
CA LYS A 30 -12.20 -2.24 -15.23
C LYS A 30 -11.83 -1.64 -16.59
N PRO A 31 -12.51 -0.57 -17.06
CA PRO A 31 -12.16 0.07 -18.32
C PRO A 31 -10.67 0.42 -18.39
N PHE A 32 -10.05 0.16 -19.53
CA PHE A 32 -8.61 0.34 -19.71
C PHE A 32 -8.16 1.76 -19.36
N GLY A 33 -7.05 1.88 -18.62
CA GLY A 33 -6.45 3.16 -18.24
C GLY A 33 -7.21 3.92 -17.14
N THR A 34 -8.20 3.31 -16.48
CA THR A 34 -8.93 3.95 -15.37
C THR A 34 -8.39 3.54 -14.02
N GLN A 35 -8.32 4.51 -13.10
CA GLN A 35 -7.88 4.29 -11.74
C GLN A 35 -9.08 4.01 -10.83
N TRP A 36 -8.96 3.00 -9.98
CA TRP A 36 -10.00 2.57 -9.04
C TRP A 36 -9.48 2.56 -7.62
N PHE A 37 -10.38 2.70 -6.66
CA PHE A 37 -10.07 2.84 -5.24
C PHE A 37 -10.89 1.83 -4.44
N ASN A 38 -10.28 1.27 -3.40
CA ASN A 38 -10.98 0.55 -2.35
C ASN A 38 -10.27 0.73 -0.99
N ALA A 39 -10.91 0.23 0.06
CA ALA A 39 -10.42 0.34 1.43
C ALA A 39 -10.85 -0.86 2.26
N GLY A 40 -10.11 -1.09 3.34
CA GLY A 40 -10.28 -2.24 4.22
C GLY A 40 -9.23 -2.23 5.32
N ARG A 41 -9.00 -3.37 5.98
CA ARG A 41 -8.10 -3.45 7.12
C ARG A 41 -7.01 -4.49 6.88
N ILE A 42 -5.86 -4.24 7.50
CA ILE A 42 -4.79 -5.24 7.59
C ILE A 42 -5.30 -6.40 8.46
N THR A 43 -5.33 -7.60 7.91
CA THR A 43 -5.80 -8.82 8.59
C THR A 43 -4.68 -9.52 9.34
N SER A 44 -3.47 -9.51 8.78
CA SER A 44 -2.28 -10.06 9.43
C SER A 44 -0.99 -9.38 8.97
N ILE A 45 0.05 -9.53 9.78
CA ILE A 45 1.37 -8.94 9.55
C ILE A 45 2.41 -10.04 9.65
N SER A 46 3.37 -10.02 8.73
CA SER A 46 4.65 -10.72 8.91
C SER A 46 5.80 -9.73 8.79
N GLY A 47 7.02 -10.17 9.06
CA GLY A 47 8.20 -9.29 9.04
C GLY A 47 8.36 -8.49 7.73
N ARG A 48 7.94 -9.05 6.57
CA ARG A 48 8.06 -8.39 5.26
C ARG A 48 6.76 -8.18 4.50
N LYS A 49 5.62 -8.65 5.02
CA LYS A 49 4.34 -8.58 4.32
C LYS A 49 3.22 -8.04 5.20
N LEU A 50 2.32 -7.29 4.58
CA LEU A 50 1.01 -6.95 5.10
C LEU A 50 -0.03 -7.75 4.33
N PHE A 51 -0.99 -8.35 5.01
CA PHE A 51 -2.07 -9.11 4.41
C PHE A 51 -3.41 -8.43 4.64
N TYR A 52 -4.33 -8.57 3.68
CA TYR A 52 -5.64 -7.94 3.68
C TYR A 52 -6.60 -8.58 2.67
N MET A 53 -7.89 -8.27 2.81
CA MET A 53 -8.97 -8.74 1.93
C MET A 53 -9.49 -7.66 0.97
N LEU A 54 -8.65 -6.67 0.63
CA LEU A 54 -8.99 -5.66 -0.38
C LEU A 54 -9.17 -6.34 -1.73
N ASP A 55 -10.26 -6.07 -2.46
CA ASP A 55 -10.44 -6.61 -3.81
C ASP A 55 -9.34 -6.11 -4.77
N THR A 56 -8.62 -7.03 -5.41
CA THR A 56 -7.64 -6.69 -6.43
C THR A 56 -7.80 -7.57 -7.66
N TYR A 57 -7.28 -7.10 -8.79
CA TYR A 57 -7.22 -7.84 -10.04
C TYR A 57 -5.87 -7.63 -10.71
N GLY A 58 -5.56 -8.42 -11.74
CA GLY A 58 -4.39 -8.18 -12.57
C GLY A 58 -4.35 -6.72 -13.04
N GLY A 59 -3.19 -6.07 -12.90
CA GLY A 59 -3.04 -4.61 -13.12
C GLY A 59 -2.93 -3.78 -11.84
N GLN A 60 -3.32 -4.32 -10.67
CA GLN A 60 -3.13 -3.65 -9.38
C GLN A 60 -1.69 -3.77 -8.82
N SER A 61 -0.83 -4.58 -9.44
CA SER A 61 0.57 -4.75 -9.02
C SER A 61 1.30 -3.42 -8.91
N GLY A 62 1.96 -3.17 -7.78
CA GLY A 62 2.68 -1.92 -7.51
C GLY A 62 1.83 -0.82 -6.86
N SER A 63 0.53 -1.01 -6.73
CA SER A 63 -0.36 0.00 -6.16
C SER A 63 -0.08 0.23 -4.66
N PRO A 64 -0.19 1.47 -4.16
CA PRO A 64 0.09 1.77 -2.77
C PRO A 64 -0.97 1.15 -1.85
N ILE A 65 -0.52 0.69 -0.69
CA ILE A 65 -1.35 0.45 0.48
C ILE A 65 -1.02 1.56 1.48
N TRP A 66 -1.99 2.42 1.78
CA TRP A 66 -1.74 3.60 2.61
C TRP A 66 -2.79 3.84 3.67
N ARG A 67 -2.37 4.48 4.75
CA ARG A 67 -3.30 5.08 5.72
C ARG A 67 -3.54 6.54 5.40
N LEU A 68 -4.73 7.02 5.72
CA LEU A 68 -5.03 8.45 5.83
C LEU A 68 -5.06 8.80 7.32
N GLN A 69 -4.15 9.65 7.76
CA GLN A 69 -4.08 10.11 9.15
C GLN A 69 -3.81 11.61 9.17
N ASP A 70 -4.64 12.37 9.87
CA ASP A 70 -4.52 13.82 10.00
C ASP A 70 -4.42 14.55 8.64
N GLY A 71 -5.20 14.08 7.66
CA GLY A 71 -5.23 14.61 6.29
C GLY A 71 -4.00 14.25 5.43
N GLN A 72 -3.09 13.43 5.94
CA GLN A 72 -1.87 13.01 5.24
C GLN A 72 -1.96 11.54 4.78
N HIS A 73 -1.57 11.30 3.53
CA HIS A 73 -1.47 9.96 2.98
C HIS A 73 -0.08 9.39 3.18
N HIS A 74 -0.01 8.26 3.89
CA HIS A 74 1.25 7.57 4.17
C HIS A 74 1.20 6.14 3.64
N VAL A 75 2.00 5.84 2.62
CA VAL A 75 2.20 4.48 2.13
C VAL A 75 2.87 3.67 3.23
N VAL A 76 2.32 2.48 3.50
CA VAL A 76 2.83 1.52 4.49
C VAL A 76 3.15 0.16 3.85
N GLY A 77 2.71 -0.04 2.61
CA GLY A 77 3.09 -1.19 1.80
C GLY A 77 2.83 -0.97 0.31
N ILE A 78 3.39 -1.85 -0.52
CA ILE A 78 3.21 -1.87 -1.97
C ILE A 78 2.55 -3.20 -2.35
N HIS A 79 1.35 -3.16 -2.94
CA HIS A 79 0.65 -4.36 -3.37
C HIS A 79 1.49 -5.14 -4.38
N GLY A 80 1.60 -6.45 -4.20
CA GLY A 80 2.47 -7.26 -5.06
C GLY A 80 2.01 -8.69 -5.30
N HIS A 81 1.05 -9.21 -4.54
CA HIS A 81 0.56 -10.57 -4.72
C HIS A 81 -0.93 -10.68 -4.39
N ALA A 82 -1.62 -11.46 -5.22
CA ALA A 82 -3.02 -11.80 -5.05
C ALA A 82 -3.20 -13.32 -4.91
N GLY A 83 -4.11 -13.74 -4.02
CA GLY A 83 -4.34 -15.13 -3.64
C GLY A 83 -5.62 -15.28 -2.81
N PHE A 84 -5.67 -16.22 -1.86
CA PHE A 84 -6.77 -16.29 -0.88
C PHE A 84 -6.84 -15.00 -0.03
N GLU A 85 -5.69 -14.59 0.52
CA GLU A 85 -5.49 -13.23 1.00
C GLU A 85 -4.56 -12.48 0.03
N ASN A 86 -4.82 -11.19 -0.14
CA ASN A 86 -3.93 -10.31 -0.88
C ASN A 86 -2.79 -9.85 0.03
N SER A 87 -1.63 -9.55 -0.56
CA SER A 87 -0.49 -9.07 0.22
C SER A 87 0.31 -7.97 -0.46
N ALA A 88 0.89 -7.12 0.39
CA ALA A 88 1.85 -6.10 0.03
C ALA A 88 3.22 -6.39 0.61
N VAL A 89 4.25 -5.92 -0.08
CA VAL A 89 5.58 -5.71 0.52
C VAL A 89 5.43 -4.60 1.56
N ARG A 90 5.72 -4.91 2.82
CA ARG A 90 5.69 -3.95 3.92
C ARG A 90 6.82 -2.93 3.77
N ILE A 91 6.55 -1.66 4.04
CA ILE A 91 7.60 -0.66 4.25
C ILE A 91 8.22 -0.90 5.62
N THR A 92 9.21 -1.78 5.64
CA THR A 92 10.12 -1.97 6.79
C THR A 92 11.15 -0.84 6.82
N LYS A 93 11.97 -0.79 7.88
CA LYS A 93 13.06 0.19 7.96
C LYS A 93 13.98 0.15 6.73
N SER A 94 14.42 -1.04 6.31
CA SER A 94 15.30 -1.17 5.15
C SER A 94 14.66 -0.71 3.84
N VAL A 95 13.35 -0.98 3.66
CA VAL A 95 12.60 -0.49 2.49
C VAL A 95 12.45 1.04 2.55
N PHE A 96 12.14 1.59 3.72
CA PHE A 96 12.07 3.04 3.94
C PHE A 96 13.39 3.73 3.61
N ASP A 97 14.51 3.19 4.12
CA ASP A 97 15.85 3.73 3.90
C ASP A 97 16.20 3.72 2.40
N ASN A 98 15.89 2.62 1.69
CA ASN A 98 16.09 2.52 0.24
C ASN A 98 15.26 3.55 -0.54
N ILE A 99 13.96 3.66 -0.26
CA ILE A 99 13.08 4.64 -0.93
C ILE A 99 13.58 6.07 -0.65
N SER A 100 14.03 6.35 0.58
CA SER A 100 14.57 7.66 0.96
C SER A 100 15.85 8.00 0.21
N ALA A 101 16.75 7.02 0.06
CA ALA A 101 17.97 7.21 -0.73
C ALA A 101 17.64 7.47 -2.21
N TRP A 102 16.78 6.65 -2.81
CA TRP A 102 16.44 6.73 -4.24
C TRP A 102 15.64 7.98 -4.62
N LYS A 103 14.80 8.51 -3.71
CA LYS A 103 14.03 9.72 -3.97
C LYS A 103 14.90 10.98 -4.09
N ASN A 104 16.08 10.96 -3.45
CA ASN A 104 16.97 12.13 -3.37
C ASN A 104 18.12 12.07 -4.37
N VAL A 105 18.10 11.12 -5.31
CA VAL A 105 19.01 11.03 -6.45
C VAL A 105 18.37 11.72 -7.65
#